data_AF-A0A9D3WBI5-F1
#
_entry.id   AF-A0A9D3WBI5-F1
#
_cell.length_a   1.000
_cell.length_b   1.000
_cell.length_c   1.000
_cell.angle_alpha   90.00
_cell.angle_beta   90.00
_cell.angle_gamma   90.00
#
_symmetry.space_group_name_H-M   'P 1'
#
loop_
_entity.id
_entity.type
_entity.pdbx_description
1 polymer ?
#
loop_
_entity_poly.entity_id
_entity_poly.type
_entity_poly.pdbx_seq_one_letter_code
_entity_poly.pdbx_strand_id
1 'polypeptide(L)'
;NVRYELNNQNRFYLCRHCRNHIVTKNNLIRYVTGTVPGYLCENVVNVGMDPVRTWRYLDDVAVLNVRCNDCHRHIGERFYTTAERRYLLHPFLNNHRNNVNVTLVV
;
A
#
# COMPACT_ATOMS: atom_id res chain seq x y z
N ASN A 1 -22.47 18.88 10.20
CA ASN A 1 -21.69 18.74 8.95
C ASN A 1 -20.26 19.18 9.27
N VAL A 2 -19.36 18.24 9.57
CA VAL A 2 -17.99 18.56 10.00
C VAL A 2 -17.12 18.67 8.75
N ARG A 3 -16.59 19.86 8.49
CA ARG A 3 -15.62 20.10 7.41
C ARG A 3 -14.24 20.20 8.06
N TYR A 4 -13.39 19.21 7.82
CA TYR A 4 -11.99 19.29 8.23
C TYR A 4 -11.26 20.28 7.32
N GLU A 5 -10.49 21.20 7.90
CA GLU A 5 -9.59 22.05 7.13
C GLU A 5 -8.55 21.16 6.41
N LEU A 6 -8.52 21.26 5.07
CA LEU A 6 -7.52 20.61 4.24
C LEU A 6 -6.17 21.32 4.39
N ASN A 7 -5.50 21.09 5.51
CA ASN A 7 -4.08 21.44 5.65
C ASN A 7 -3.28 20.55 4.68
N ASN A 8 -2.32 21.13 3.95
CA ASN A 8 -1.38 20.42 3.06
C ASN A 8 -0.56 19.31 3.76
N GLN A 9 -0.57 19.31 5.10
CA GLN A 9 -0.01 18.26 5.96
C GLN A 9 -0.94 17.06 6.15
N ASN A 10 -2.26 17.23 5.95
CA ASN A 10 -3.29 16.21 6.14
C ASN A 10 -3.87 15.74 4.81
N ARG A 11 -3.02 15.37 3.85
CA ARG A 11 -3.52 14.75 2.61
C ARG A 11 -3.93 13.32 2.86
N PHE A 12 -5.08 12.95 2.32
CA PHE A 12 -5.60 11.59 2.32
C PHE A 12 -5.67 11.10 0.87
N TYR A 13 -5.34 9.84 0.67
CA TYR A 13 -5.46 9.14 -0.60
C TYR A 13 -6.70 8.26 -0.53
N LEU A 14 -7.52 8.39 -1.55
CA LEU A 14 -8.83 7.76 -1.63
C LEU A 14 -8.84 6.75 -2.77
N CYS A 15 -9.66 5.71 -2.66
CA CYS A 15 -9.97 4.83 -3.76
C CYS A 15 -10.47 5.67 -4.94
N ARG A 16 -9.84 5.52 -6.10
CA ARG A 16 -10.20 6.27 -7.31
C ARG A 16 -11.67 6.09 -7.74
N HIS A 17 -12.28 4.96 -7.35
CA HIS A 17 -13.61 4.58 -7.81
C HIS A 17 -14.74 4.98 -6.86
N CYS A 18 -14.63 4.66 -5.56
CA CYS A 18 -15.69 4.95 -4.58
C CYS A 18 -15.31 6.01 -3.56
N ARG A 19 -14.12 6.62 -3.66
CA ARG A 19 -13.63 7.66 -2.76
C ARG A 19 -13.44 7.21 -1.30
N ASN A 20 -13.50 5.90 -1.03
CA ASN A 20 -13.19 5.34 0.29
C ASN A 20 -11.75 5.66 0.69
N HIS A 21 -11.51 6.00 1.95
CA HIS A 21 -10.19 6.39 2.44
C HIS A 21 -9.24 5.19 2.50
N ILE A 22 -8.04 5.34 1.92
CA ILE A 22 -7.05 4.25 1.79
C ILE A 22 -5.80 4.53 2.64
N VAL A 23 -5.22 5.72 2.56
CA VAL A 23 -3.98 6.03 3.29
C VAL A 23 -3.79 7.53 3.51
N THR A 24 -3.09 7.90 4.59
CA THR A 24 -2.71 9.27 4.90
C THR A 24 -1.31 9.58 4.35
N LYS A 25 -1.01 10.86 4.10
CA LYS A 25 0.30 11.29 3.60
C LYS A 25 1.48 10.85 4.48
N ASN A 26 1.30 10.82 5.80
CA ASN A 26 2.35 10.44 6.75
C ASN A 26 2.72 8.95 6.66
N ASN A 27 1.84 8.15 6.05
CA ASN A 27 2.04 6.73 5.84
C ASN A 27 2.60 6.42 4.44
N LEU A 28 2.94 7.45 3.64
CA LEU A 28 3.67 7.25 2.40
C LEU A 28 5.17 7.11 2.68
N ILE A 29 5.76 6.01 2.23
CA ILE A 29 7.19 5.78 2.32
C ILE A 29 7.90 6.49 1.17
N ARG A 30 7.51 6.17 -0.07
CA ARG A 30 8.05 6.80 -1.29
C ARG A 30 7.19 6.52 -2.50
N TYR A 31 7.35 7.33 -3.54
CA TYR A 31 6.86 7.00 -4.87
C TYR A 31 7.80 5.98 -5.52
N VAL A 32 7.23 4.99 -6.20
CA VAL A 32 7.98 3.94 -6.91
C VAL A 32 7.66 4.04 -8.40
N THR A 33 8.71 4.13 -9.19
CA THR A 33 8.66 4.07 -10.65
C THR A 33 8.89 2.63 -11.11
N GLY A 34 8.09 2.14 -12.04
CA GLY A 34 8.17 0.77 -12.59
C GLY A 34 7.13 0.55 -13.68
N THR A 35 6.87 -0.71 -14.05
CA THR A 35 5.83 -1.06 -15.05
C THR A 35 4.44 -0.54 -14.64
N VAL A 36 4.20 -0.42 -13.34
CA VAL A 36 3.03 0.23 -12.75
C VAL A 36 3.56 1.21 -11.70
N PRO A 37 3.49 2.51 -11.97
CA PRO A 37 3.87 3.52 -10.99
C PRO A 37 2.86 3.55 -9.84
N GLY A 38 3.34 3.82 -8.62
CA GLY A 38 2.48 3.93 -7.46
C GLY A 38 3.20 4.44 -6.23
N TYR A 39 2.47 4.56 -5.12
CA TYR A 39 3.05 4.92 -3.83
C TYR A 39 3.25 3.69 -2.97
N LEU A 40 4.47 3.52 -2.47
CA LEU A 40 4.77 2.59 -1.41
C LEU A 40 4.28 3.17 -0.09
N CYS A 41 3.39 2.45 0.57
CA CYS A 41 2.68 2.90 1.76
C CYS A 41 2.84 1.89 2.89
N GLU A 42 2.83 2.38 4.13
CA GLU A 42 2.56 1.58 5.32
C GLU A 42 1.14 1.84 5.84
N ASN A 43 0.64 0.98 6.74
CA ASN A 43 -0.61 1.22 7.48
C ASN A 43 -1.82 1.63 6.60
N VAL A 44 -1.97 0.99 5.44
CA VAL A 44 -3.13 1.16 4.55
C VAL A 44 -4.39 0.63 5.22
N VAL A 45 -5.50 1.36 5.09
CA VAL A 45 -6.79 1.07 5.73
C VAL A 45 -7.89 0.83 4.70
N ASN A 46 -8.99 0.21 5.13
CA ASN A 46 -10.18 -0.07 4.30
C ASN A 46 -9.89 -0.88 3.04
N VAL A 47 -8.95 -1.81 3.15
CA VAL A 47 -8.56 -2.72 2.08
C VAL A 47 -8.67 -4.17 2.49
N GLY A 48 -8.98 -5.00 1.51
CA GLY A 48 -8.97 -6.46 1.58
C GLY A 48 -7.87 -7.01 0.71
N MET A 49 -7.51 -8.27 0.93
CA MET A 49 -6.49 -8.98 0.16
C MET A 49 -7.13 -10.18 -0.53
N ASP A 50 -6.76 -10.43 -1.79
CA ASP A 50 -7.13 -11.68 -2.44
C ASP A 50 -6.41 -12.86 -1.75
N PRO A 51 -7.06 -14.04 -1.62
CA PRO A 51 -6.45 -15.20 -0.97
C PRO A 51 -5.33 -15.81 -1.83
N VAL A 52 -5.25 -15.45 -3.11
CA VAL A 52 -4.31 -16.03 -4.07
C VAL A 52 -3.04 -15.18 -4.12
N ARG A 53 -1.90 -15.83 -3.86
CA ARG A 53 -0.57 -15.25 -4.06
C ARG A 53 -0.29 -15.11 -5.54
N THR A 54 0.14 -13.92 -5.95
CA THR A 54 0.64 -13.66 -7.30
C THR A 54 2.14 -13.34 -7.22
N TRP A 55 2.88 -13.77 -8.25
CA TRP A 55 4.34 -13.59 -8.31
C TRP A 55 4.70 -12.45 -9.28
N ARG A 56 4.26 -11.21 -9.04
CA ARG A 56 4.73 -10.02 -9.80
C ARG A 56 4.50 -8.73 -9.03
N TYR A 57 5.52 -7.87 -8.96
CA TYR A 57 5.57 -6.52 -9.57
C TYR A 57 6.85 -5.75 -9.18
N LEU A 58 7.45 -6.10 -8.05
CA LEU A 58 8.74 -5.58 -7.58
C LEU A 58 9.66 -6.77 -7.27
N ASP A 59 10.71 -6.91 -8.09
CA ASP A 59 11.85 -7.83 -7.89
C ASP A 59 11.51 -9.30 -7.57
N ASP A 60 10.57 -9.90 -8.31
CA ASP A 60 10.15 -11.29 -8.14
C ASP A 60 9.65 -11.67 -6.73
N VAL A 61 9.26 -10.67 -5.93
CA VAL A 61 8.71 -10.87 -4.59
C VAL A 61 7.23 -11.28 -4.72
N ALA A 62 6.83 -12.27 -3.93
CA ALA A 62 5.44 -12.69 -3.84
C ALA A 62 4.58 -11.56 -3.23
N VAL A 63 3.49 -11.22 -3.91
CA VAL A 63 2.54 -10.20 -3.47
C VAL A 63 1.11 -10.74 -3.42
N LEU A 64 0.26 -9.99 -2.75
CA LEU A 64 -1.19 -10.20 -2.72
C LEU A 64 -1.86 -8.98 -3.34
N ASN A 65 -2.82 -9.21 -4.23
CA ASN A 65 -3.66 -8.14 -4.74
C ASN A 65 -4.42 -7.49 -3.59
N VAL A 66 -4.45 -6.17 -3.58
CA VAL A 66 -5.17 -5.34 -2.61
C VAL A 66 -6.39 -4.75 -3.28
N ARG A 67 -7.55 -4.91 -2.65
CA ARG A 67 -8.83 -4.40 -3.10
C ARG A 67 -9.39 -3.39 -2.12
N CYS A 68 -10.10 -2.40 -2.62
CA CYS A 68 -10.91 -1.54 -1.76
C CYS A 68 -12.03 -2.38 -1.12
N ASN A 69 -12.24 -2.28 0.20
CA ASN A 69 -13.30 -3.02 0.89
C ASN A 69 -14.71 -2.61 0.47
N ASP A 70 -14.87 -1.39 -0.03
CA ASP A 70 -16.18 -0.81 -0.32
C ASP A 70 -16.63 -1.12 -1.77
N CYS A 71 -15.73 -0.97 -2.75
CA CYS A 71 -16.07 -1.22 -4.16
C CYS A 71 -15.43 -2.48 -4.77
N HIS A 72 -14.65 -3.23 -3.98
CA HIS A 72 -13.97 -4.47 -4.36
C HIS A 72 -13.05 -4.40 -5.59
N ARG A 73 -12.76 -3.20 -6.09
CA ARG A 73 -11.82 -2.99 -7.18
C ARG A 73 -10.39 -3.10 -6.68
N HIS A 74 -9.53 -3.62 -7.55
CA HIS A 74 -8.08 -3.62 -7.35
C HIS A 74 -7.55 -2.19 -7.21
N ILE A 75 -6.72 -1.96 -6.22
CA ILE A 75 -6.11 -0.65 -5.96
C ILE A 75 -4.61 -0.72 -5.66
N GLY A 76 -4.02 -1.92 -5.66
CA GLY A 76 -2.63 -2.08 -5.24
C GLY A 76 -2.22 -3.50 -4.94
N GLU A 77 -1.02 -3.64 -4.41
CA GLU A 77 -0.37 -4.91 -4.14
C GLU A 77 0.33 -4.84 -2.78
N ARG A 78 0.26 -5.90 -2.00
CA ARG A 78 0.90 -5.99 -0.69
C ARG A 78 1.95 -7.08 -0.69
N PHE A 79 3.13 -6.75 -0.20
CA PHE A 79 4.23 -7.69 -0.09
C PHE A 79 3.91 -8.76 0.94
N TYR A 80 4.10 -10.03 0.55
CA TYR A 80 3.95 -11.14 1.45
C TYR A 80 5.24 -11.34 2.26
N THR A 81 5.26 -10.89 3.51
CA THR A 81 6.39 -11.12 4.42
C THR A 81 6.12 -12.33 5.30
N THR A 82 6.82 -13.44 5.03
CA THR A 82 7.13 -14.41 6.10
C THR A 82 8.32 -13.90 6.89
N ALA A 83 8.48 -14.32 8.15
CA ALA A 83 9.65 -13.96 8.95
C ALA A 83 10.99 -14.31 8.25
N GLU A 84 10.99 -15.34 7.40
CA GLU A 84 12.13 -15.86 6.67
C GLU A 84 12.53 -15.02 5.43
N ARG A 85 11.59 -14.32 4.78
CA ARG A 85 11.86 -13.52 3.56
C ARG A 85 12.07 -12.03 3.80
N ARG A 86 12.22 -11.62 5.07
CA ARG A 86 12.44 -10.21 5.48
C ARG A 86 13.67 -9.56 4.82
N TYR A 87 14.70 -10.35 4.49
CA TYR A 87 15.92 -9.87 3.84
C TYR A 87 15.72 -9.34 2.41
N LEU A 88 14.68 -9.81 1.70
CA LEU A 88 14.43 -9.36 0.32
C LEU A 88 13.80 -7.96 0.26
N LEU A 89 13.14 -7.53 1.34
CA LEU A 89 12.61 -6.17 1.47
C LEU A 89 13.60 -5.23 2.19
N HIS A 90 14.73 -5.74 2.68
CA HIS A 90 15.72 -4.97 3.43
C HIS A 90 16.27 -3.75 2.65
N PRO A 91 16.50 -3.81 1.31
CA PRO A 91 16.87 -2.63 0.53
C PRO A 91 15.77 -1.55 0.48
N PHE A 92 14.51 -1.94 0.69
CA PHE A 92 13.33 -1.08 0.64
C PHE A 92 12.92 -0.55 2.03
N LEU A 93 13.23 -1.30 3.10
CA LEU A 93 12.71 -1.09 4.46
C LEU A 93 13.75 -0.59 5.47
N ASN A 94 14.97 -0.26 5.04
CA ASN A 94 16.16 0.01 5.86
C ASN A 94 16.04 1.12 6.94
N ASN A 95 14.87 1.71 7.18
CA ASN A 95 14.66 2.68 8.26
C ASN A 95 13.34 2.54 9.04
N HIS A 96 12.46 1.57 8.73
CA HIS A 96 11.16 1.47 9.39
C HIS A 96 11.07 0.20 10.25
N ARG A 97 10.91 0.42 11.57
CA ARG A 97 10.87 -0.59 12.62
C ARG A 97 9.93 -1.75 12.25
N ASN A 98 10.45 -2.97 12.38
CA ASN A 98 9.79 -4.26 12.60
C ASN A 98 8.25 -4.29 12.44
N ASN A 99 7.76 -5.07 11.45
CA ASN A 99 6.35 -5.37 11.12
C ASN A 99 5.61 -4.42 10.15
N VAL A 100 6.30 -3.78 9.22
CA VAL A 100 5.62 -2.89 8.27
C VAL A 100 4.86 -3.67 7.19
N ASN A 101 3.53 -3.59 7.23
CA ASN A 101 2.64 -4.05 6.17
C ASN A 101 2.73 -3.08 4.99
N VAL A 102 3.70 -3.31 4.11
CA VAL A 102 3.94 -2.43 2.96
C VAL A 102 2.99 -2.76 1.81
N THR A 103 2.33 -1.74 1.29
CA THR A 103 1.40 -1.83 0.16
C THR A 103 1.77 -0.82 -0.90
N LEU A 104 1.94 -1.26 -2.15
CA LEU A 104 1.97 -0.40 -3.32
C LEU A 104 0.53 -0.02 -3.66
N VAL A 105 0.18 1.26 -3.61
CA VAL A 105 -1.12 1.78 -4.06
C VAL A 105 -0.94 2.43 -5.43
N VAL A 106 -1.78 2.04 -6.38
CA VAL A 106 -1.69 2.38 -7.81
C VAL A 106 -2.79 3.36 -8.22
#